data_AF-A0A3Q9BMJ0-F1
#
_entry.id   AF-A0A3Q9BMJ0-F1
#
_cell.length_a   1.000
_cell.length_b   1.000
_cell.length_c   1.000
_cell.angle_alpha   90.00
_cell.angle_beta   90.00
_cell.angle_gamma   90.00
#
_symmetry.space_group_name_H-M   'P 1'
#
loop_
_entity.id
_entity.type
_entity.pdbx_description
1 polymer ?
#
loop_
_entity_poly.entity_id
_entity_poly.type
_entity_poly.pdbx_seq_one_letter_code
_entity_poly.pdbx_strand_id
1 'polypeptide(L)'
;MLKKISWLLLASTLFLTACSSEAESVQSEVQSAYATKEELVVSLNEIQTKEAQIQADFDEAIAADEELVNFKDGSASVFANIESREEALESVQSAVTSLQEEAEKLQGFEEETLPIEAIHAFAATINEINSIVTDYAASYEEQLEQEKQIFESFGSEEADFDTLYDGVETLNGTSDANLSQIQPLIDLLAAFDTQETELVSELTALQEQ
;
A
#
# COMPACT_ATOMS: atom_id res chain seq x y z
N MET A 1 -7.78 1.56 -81.47
CA MET A 1 -8.10 0.52 -80.48
C MET A 1 -7.19 0.73 -79.28
N LEU A 2 -7.74 1.28 -78.19
CA LEU A 2 -6.95 1.69 -77.00
C LEU A 2 -6.63 0.48 -76.11
N LYS A 3 -5.35 0.36 -75.72
CA LYS A 3 -4.84 -0.59 -74.73
C LYS A 3 -5.45 -0.28 -73.36
N LYS A 4 -6.15 -1.26 -72.77
CA LYS A 4 -6.61 -1.21 -71.38
C LYS A 4 -5.43 -1.48 -70.45
N ILE A 5 -5.00 -0.47 -69.71
CA ILE A 5 -4.09 -0.60 -68.58
C ILE A 5 -4.93 -1.08 -67.41
N SER A 6 -4.61 -2.26 -66.89
CA SER A 6 -5.23 -2.83 -65.69
C SER A 6 -4.52 -2.24 -64.47
N TRP A 7 -5.18 -1.33 -63.77
CA TRP A 7 -4.81 -0.90 -62.42
C TRP A 7 -5.29 -1.96 -61.44
N LEU A 8 -4.35 -2.75 -60.91
CA LEU A 8 -4.55 -3.57 -59.72
C LEU A 8 -4.52 -2.63 -58.50
N LEU A 9 -5.68 -2.42 -57.89
CA LEU A 9 -5.81 -1.80 -56.57
C LEU A 9 -5.25 -2.77 -55.52
N LEU A 10 -4.04 -2.49 -55.04
CA LEU A 10 -3.49 -3.08 -53.82
C LEU A 10 -4.09 -2.30 -52.64
N ALA A 11 -5.28 -2.70 -52.18
CA ALA A 11 -5.85 -2.22 -50.94
C ALA A 11 -5.31 -3.10 -49.79
N SER A 12 -4.08 -2.83 -49.38
CA SER A 12 -3.53 -3.39 -48.14
C SER A 12 -4.12 -2.58 -46.98
N THR A 13 -5.15 -3.13 -46.36
CA THR A 13 -5.77 -2.62 -45.13
C THR A 13 -4.79 -2.76 -43.97
N LEU A 14 -4.14 -1.64 -43.60
CA LEU A 14 -3.46 -1.45 -42.32
C LEU A 14 -4.53 -1.23 -41.24
N PHE A 15 -4.93 -2.30 -40.53
CA PHE A 15 -5.87 -2.22 -39.39
C PHE A 15 -5.31 -2.82 -38.10
N LEU A 16 -3.99 -3.03 -38.00
CA LEU A 16 -3.36 -3.72 -36.86
C LEU A 16 -2.67 -2.80 -35.84
N THR A 17 -2.69 -1.47 -36.01
CA THR A 17 -1.93 -0.57 -35.12
C THR A 17 -2.72 -0.07 -33.90
N ALA A 18 -4.03 -0.30 -33.83
CA ALA A 18 -4.82 0.05 -32.66
C ALA A 18 -4.58 -0.99 -31.55
N CYS A 19 -4.84 -2.27 -31.80
CA CYS A 19 -4.70 -3.31 -30.77
C CYS A 19 -3.34 -3.34 -30.01
N SER A 20 -2.22 -2.95 -30.65
CA SER A 20 -0.93 -2.87 -29.94
C SER A 20 -0.83 -1.67 -28.99
N SER A 21 -1.45 -0.52 -29.30
CA SER A 21 -1.38 0.67 -28.44
C SER A 21 -2.17 0.51 -27.15
N GLU A 22 -3.32 -0.16 -27.20
CA GLU A 22 -4.14 -0.40 -26.02
C GLU A 22 -3.52 -1.48 -25.13
N ALA A 23 -2.93 -2.55 -25.71
CA ALA A 23 -2.17 -3.54 -24.94
C ALA A 23 -0.95 -2.92 -24.23
N GLU A 24 -0.21 -2.02 -24.90
CA GLU A 24 0.87 -1.24 -24.29
C GLU A 24 0.36 -0.35 -23.14
N SER A 25 -0.82 0.26 -23.31
CA SER A 25 -1.42 1.13 -22.30
C SER A 25 -1.83 0.35 -21.04
N VAL A 26 -2.47 -0.81 -21.20
CA VAL A 26 -2.79 -1.69 -20.06
C VAL A 26 -1.52 -2.15 -19.36
N GLN A 27 -0.50 -2.56 -20.13
CA GLN A 27 0.76 -3.02 -19.54
C GLN A 27 1.45 -1.93 -18.73
N SER A 28 1.42 -0.67 -19.20
CA SER A 28 1.90 0.48 -18.44
C SER A 28 1.19 0.61 -17.10
N GLU A 29 -0.14 0.50 -17.07
CA GLU A 29 -0.88 0.67 -15.82
C GLU A 29 -0.69 -0.50 -14.86
N VAL A 30 -0.54 -1.73 -15.37
CA VAL A 30 -0.16 -2.89 -14.55
C VAL A 30 1.23 -2.71 -13.92
N GLN A 31 2.19 -2.18 -14.68
CA GLN A 31 3.54 -1.91 -14.17
C GLN A 31 3.57 -0.75 -13.17
N SER A 32 2.74 0.27 -13.38
CA SER A 32 2.53 1.36 -12.42
C SER A 32 2.00 0.80 -11.10
N ALA A 33 0.94 -0.01 -11.16
CA ALA A 33 0.38 -0.67 -9.98
C ALA A 33 1.40 -1.54 -9.26
N TYR A 34 2.25 -2.26 -9.99
CA TYR A 34 3.32 -3.05 -9.38
C TYR A 34 4.32 -2.16 -8.62
N ALA A 35 4.73 -1.03 -9.19
CA ALA A 35 5.64 -0.10 -8.53
C ALA A 35 5.01 0.50 -7.26
N THR A 36 3.75 0.93 -7.32
CA THR A 36 3.04 1.46 -6.15
C THR A 36 2.82 0.40 -5.07
N LYS A 37 2.55 -0.85 -5.45
CA LYS A 37 2.49 -1.99 -4.51
C LYS A 37 3.82 -2.22 -3.80
N GLU A 38 4.96 -2.07 -4.47
CA GLU A 38 6.28 -2.14 -3.81
C GLU A 38 6.48 -1.00 -2.81
N GLU A 39 6.11 0.24 -3.16
CA GLU A 39 6.17 1.39 -2.25
C GLU A 39 5.29 1.20 -1.00
N LEU A 40 4.09 0.64 -1.19
CA LEU A 40 3.20 0.25 -0.10
C LEU A 40 3.88 -0.75 0.85
N VAL A 41 4.45 -1.84 0.30
CA VAL A 41 5.14 -2.87 1.10
C VAL A 41 6.34 -2.29 1.85
N VAL A 42 7.11 -1.39 1.23
CA VAL A 42 8.23 -0.71 1.89
C VAL A 42 7.73 0.13 3.07
N SER A 43 6.67 0.92 2.88
CA SER A 43 6.12 1.80 3.92
C SER A 43 5.55 1.02 5.10
N LEU A 44 4.85 -0.09 4.82
CA LEU A 44 4.35 -1.00 5.87
C LEU A 44 5.49 -1.65 6.67
N ASN A 45 6.56 -2.08 6.00
CA ASN A 45 7.74 -2.63 6.69
C ASN A 45 8.49 -1.57 7.50
N GLU A 46 8.49 -0.33 7.05
CA GLU A 46 9.07 0.79 7.81
C GLU A 46 8.29 1.02 9.12
N ILE A 47 6.96 1.00 9.08
CA ILE A 47 6.12 1.03 10.29
C ILE A 47 6.52 -0.09 11.25
N GLN A 48 6.57 -1.34 10.76
CA GLN A 48 6.91 -2.51 11.57
C GLN A 48 8.31 -2.43 12.19
N THR A 49 9.28 -1.88 11.45
CA THR A 49 10.64 -1.67 11.95
C THR A 49 10.66 -0.67 13.10
N LYS A 50 9.91 0.44 12.98
CA LYS A 50 9.82 1.46 14.02
C LYS A 50 9.02 0.97 15.25
N GLU A 51 7.97 0.19 15.05
CA GLU A 51 7.25 -0.47 16.16
C GLU A 51 8.19 -1.37 16.95
N ALA A 52 9.01 -2.18 16.29
CA ALA A 52 10.00 -3.03 16.98
C ALA A 52 11.06 -2.23 17.78
N GLN A 53 11.20 -0.93 17.48
CA GLN A 53 12.13 -0.02 18.14
C GLN A 53 11.51 0.62 19.41
N ILE A 54 10.17 0.66 19.54
CA ILE A 54 9.49 1.45 20.57
C ILE A 54 9.88 1.05 21.99
N GLN A 55 10.13 -0.24 22.24
CA GLN A 55 10.57 -0.71 23.56
C GLN A 55 11.95 -0.16 23.92
N ALA A 56 12.87 -0.11 22.96
CA ALA A 56 14.20 0.44 23.20
C ALA A 56 14.13 1.95 23.45
N ASP A 57 13.29 2.66 22.70
CA ASP A 57 13.06 4.09 22.90
C ASP A 57 12.44 4.37 24.27
N PHE A 58 11.50 3.53 24.71
CA PHE A 58 10.89 3.62 26.03
C PHE A 58 11.89 3.39 27.16
N ASP A 59 12.73 2.35 27.05
CA ASP A 59 13.78 2.05 28.03
C ASP A 59 14.81 3.19 28.14
N GLU A 60 15.17 3.80 27.01
CA GLU A 60 16.06 4.98 26.97
C GLU A 60 15.40 6.18 27.64
N ALA A 61 14.12 6.46 27.36
CA ALA A 61 13.39 7.58 27.92
C ALA A 61 13.29 7.49 29.46
N ILE A 62 13.01 6.31 30.01
CA ILE A 62 12.99 6.09 31.47
C ILE A 62 14.39 6.23 32.07
N ALA A 63 15.42 5.70 31.41
CA ALA A 63 16.78 5.76 31.93
C ALA A 63 17.37 7.19 31.90
N ALA A 64 16.93 8.03 30.98
CA ALA A 64 17.40 9.39 30.80
C ALA A 64 16.80 10.38 31.83
N ASP A 65 15.60 10.11 32.34
CA ASP A 65 14.86 10.99 33.25
C ASP A 65 14.07 10.20 34.30
N GLU A 66 14.63 10.08 35.50
CA GLU A 66 13.96 9.38 36.62
C GLU A 66 12.65 10.06 37.08
N GLU A 67 12.47 11.36 36.79
CA GLU A 67 11.26 12.10 37.13
C GLU A 67 10.19 12.01 36.02
N LEU A 68 10.50 11.37 34.88
CA LEU A 68 9.61 11.17 33.73
C LEU A 68 9.01 12.48 33.18
N VAL A 69 9.68 13.61 33.38
CA VAL A 69 9.25 14.93 32.90
C VAL A 69 9.25 14.96 31.37
N ASN A 70 10.20 14.25 30.74
CA ASN A 70 10.29 14.08 29.30
C ASN A 70 9.04 13.42 28.66
N PHE A 71 8.31 12.59 29.41
CA PHE A 71 7.04 12.01 28.96
C PHE A 71 5.93 13.06 28.93
N LYS A 72 5.92 13.97 29.91
CA LYS A 72 4.90 15.03 30.02
C LYS A 72 5.10 16.17 29.02
N ASP A 73 6.34 16.49 28.68
CA ASP A 73 6.66 17.60 27.77
C ASP A 73 6.85 17.19 26.31
N GLY A 74 6.67 15.90 26.01
CA GLY A 74 6.76 15.35 24.65
C GLY A 74 8.19 15.16 24.14
N SER A 75 9.22 15.34 24.98
CA SER A 75 10.63 15.23 24.55
C SER A 75 11.23 13.83 24.66
N ALA A 76 10.50 12.86 25.25
CA ALA A 76 10.90 11.46 25.27
C ALA A 76 11.04 10.89 23.84
N SER A 77 12.03 10.02 23.63
CA SER A 77 12.35 9.39 22.33
C SER A 77 11.16 8.65 21.71
N VAL A 78 10.25 8.12 22.53
CA VAL A 78 9.02 7.46 22.05
C VAL A 78 8.14 8.37 21.19
N PHE A 79 8.11 9.69 21.44
CA PHE A 79 7.30 10.62 20.65
C PHE A 79 7.89 10.84 19.26
N ALA A 80 9.22 10.95 19.14
CA ALA A 80 9.88 11.02 17.84
C ALA A 80 9.67 9.72 17.03
N ASN A 81 9.61 8.57 17.70
CA ASN A 81 9.26 7.31 17.06
C ASN A 81 7.82 7.31 16.55
N ILE A 82 6.86 7.78 17.36
CA ILE A 82 5.45 7.93 16.95
C ILE A 82 5.34 8.85 15.73
N GLU A 83 5.92 10.05 15.77
CA GLU A 83 5.91 11.00 14.65
C GLU A 83 6.44 10.35 13.36
N SER A 84 7.52 9.59 13.47
CA SER A 84 8.09 8.92 12.30
C SER A 84 7.24 7.76 11.78
N ARG A 85 6.40 7.13 12.64
CA ARG A 85 5.39 6.15 12.21
C ARG A 85 4.18 6.84 11.57
N GLU A 86 3.82 8.05 11.99
CA GLU A 86 2.81 8.89 11.32
C GLU A 86 3.24 9.23 9.89
N GLU A 87 4.49 9.66 9.67
CA GLU A 87 5.03 9.94 8.33
C GLU A 87 4.99 8.70 7.41
N ALA A 88 5.33 7.52 7.95
CA ALA A 88 5.25 6.28 7.20
C ALA A 88 3.78 5.88 6.90
N LEU A 89 2.86 6.15 7.82
CA LEU A 89 1.42 5.94 7.62
C LEU A 89 0.85 6.84 6.51
N GLU A 90 1.26 8.11 6.45
CA GLU A 90 0.89 9.01 5.35
C GLU A 90 1.34 8.44 3.99
N SER A 91 2.52 7.84 3.94
CA SER A 91 3.04 7.18 2.73
C SER A 91 2.21 5.95 2.35
N VAL A 92 1.78 5.14 3.33
CA VAL A 92 0.83 4.03 3.12
C VAL A 92 -0.49 4.53 2.52
N GLN A 93 -1.09 5.57 3.11
CA GLN A 93 -2.36 6.15 2.65
C GLN A 93 -2.23 6.71 1.22
N SER A 94 -1.10 7.34 0.89
CA SER A 94 -0.84 7.82 -0.46
C SER A 94 -0.72 6.67 -1.47
N ALA A 95 -0.03 5.58 -1.11
CA ALA A 95 0.11 4.42 -1.98
C ALA A 95 -1.25 3.73 -2.25
N VAL A 96 -2.09 3.60 -1.22
CA VAL A 96 -3.47 3.08 -1.36
C VAL A 96 -4.31 3.94 -2.30
N THR A 97 -4.21 5.26 -2.20
CA THR A 97 -4.92 6.19 -3.09
C THR A 97 -4.50 5.97 -4.54
N SER A 98 -3.19 5.88 -4.79
CA SER A 98 -2.64 5.63 -6.14
C SER A 98 -3.08 4.28 -6.70
N LEU A 99 -3.00 3.21 -5.89
CA LEU A 99 -3.49 1.88 -6.28
C LEU A 99 -4.98 1.90 -6.62
N GLN A 100 -5.78 2.68 -5.90
CA GLN A 100 -7.21 2.82 -6.20
C GLN A 100 -7.43 3.46 -7.57
N GLU A 101 -6.70 4.54 -7.88
CA GLU A 101 -6.78 5.18 -9.19
C GLU A 101 -6.35 4.24 -10.33
N GLU A 102 -5.32 3.42 -10.11
CA GLU A 102 -4.84 2.43 -11.07
C GLU A 102 -5.86 1.30 -11.29
N ALA A 103 -6.49 0.80 -10.22
CA ALA A 103 -7.57 -0.18 -10.31
C ALA A 103 -8.76 0.36 -11.11
N GLU A 104 -9.14 1.63 -10.90
CA GLU A 104 -10.22 2.27 -11.65
C GLU A 104 -9.89 2.40 -13.14
N LYS A 105 -8.65 2.78 -13.48
CA LYS A 105 -8.20 2.82 -14.88
C LYS A 105 -8.24 1.42 -15.52
N LEU A 106 -7.77 0.40 -14.82
CA LEU A 106 -7.77 -0.98 -15.29
C LEU A 106 -9.20 -1.49 -15.55
N GLN A 107 -10.15 -1.15 -14.67
CA GLN A 107 -11.56 -1.48 -14.85
C GLN A 107 -12.20 -0.74 -16.04
N GLY A 108 -11.67 0.43 -16.42
CA GLY A 108 -12.16 1.22 -17.55
C GLY A 108 -11.82 0.66 -18.93
N PHE A 109 -10.94 -0.34 -19.04
CA PHE A 109 -10.69 -1.02 -20.31
C PHE A 109 -11.82 -2.00 -20.63
N GLU A 110 -12.32 -1.94 -21.88
CA GLU A 110 -13.47 -2.74 -22.36
C GLU A 110 -13.21 -3.40 -23.73
N GLU A 111 -12.01 -3.26 -24.32
CA GLU A 111 -11.77 -3.79 -25.66
C GLU A 111 -11.77 -5.32 -25.69
N GLU A 112 -12.60 -5.92 -26.56
CA GLU A 112 -12.74 -7.39 -26.69
C GLU A 112 -11.44 -8.12 -27.06
N THR A 113 -10.45 -7.39 -27.62
CA THR A 113 -9.14 -7.95 -27.98
C THR A 113 -8.18 -8.06 -26.79
N LEU A 114 -8.47 -7.39 -25.69
CA LEU A 114 -7.69 -7.46 -24.45
C LEU A 114 -8.16 -8.64 -23.58
N PRO A 115 -7.31 -9.14 -22.66
CA PRO A 115 -7.70 -10.15 -21.68
C PRO A 115 -8.53 -9.52 -20.54
N ILE A 116 -9.72 -9.00 -20.87
CA ILE A 116 -10.55 -8.18 -19.96
C ILE A 116 -10.86 -8.91 -18.64
N GLU A 117 -11.13 -10.22 -18.67
CA GLU A 117 -11.38 -10.99 -17.46
C GLU A 117 -10.17 -11.00 -16.51
N ALA A 118 -8.96 -11.12 -17.05
CA ALA A 118 -7.72 -11.08 -16.26
C ALA A 118 -7.42 -9.67 -15.74
N ILE A 119 -7.64 -8.63 -16.56
CA ILE A 119 -7.48 -7.22 -16.17
C ILE A 119 -8.42 -6.88 -15.00
N HIS A 120 -9.70 -7.27 -15.09
CA HIS A 120 -10.69 -7.02 -14.04
C HIS A 120 -10.42 -7.84 -12.79
N ALA A 121 -9.93 -9.08 -12.92
CA ALA A 121 -9.51 -9.88 -11.78
C ALA A 121 -8.31 -9.24 -11.05
N PHE A 122 -7.31 -8.73 -11.80
CA PHE A 122 -6.18 -8.02 -11.23
C PHE A 122 -6.62 -6.75 -10.49
N ALA A 123 -7.49 -5.94 -11.12
CA ALA A 123 -8.07 -4.77 -10.47
C ALA A 123 -8.89 -5.12 -9.22
N ALA A 124 -9.59 -6.26 -9.20
CA ALA A 124 -10.32 -6.72 -8.01
C ALA A 124 -9.35 -7.04 -6.85
N THR A 125 -8.23 -7.72 -7.11
CA THR A 125 -7.17 -7.95 -6.11
C THR A 125 -6.63 -6.63 -5.54
N ILE A 126 -6.41 -5.62 -6.39
CA ILE A 126 -5.98 -4.28 -5.93
C ILE A 126 -7.01 -3.66 -4.98
N ASN A 127 -8.30 -3.74 -5.32
CA ASN A 127 -9.37 -3.20 -4.46
C ASN A 127 -9.44 -3.94 -3.11
N GLU A 128 -9.21 -5.26 -3.08
CA GLU A 128 -9.15 -6.02 -1.83
C GLU A 128 -7.94 -5.60 -0.96
N ILE A 129 -6.77 -5.40 -1.57
CA ILE A 129 -5.58 -4.84 -0.91
C ILE A 129 -5.91 -3.46 -0.31
N ASN A 130 -6.48 -2.56 -1.11
CA ASN A 130 -6.83 -1.21 -0.68
C ASN A 130 -7.81 -1.20 0.49
N SER A 131 -8.81 -2.08 0.48
CA SER A 131 -9.77 -2.18 1.58
C SER A 131 -9.09 -2.56 2.88
N ILE A 132 -8.26 -3.62 2.88
CA ILE A 132 -7.56 -4.09 4.08
C ILE A 132 -6.60 -3.02 4.61
N VAL A 133 -5.83 -2.40 3.72
CA VAL A 133 -4.82 -1.41 4.12
C VAL A 133 -5.49 -0.13 4.61
N THR A 134 -6.64 0.27 4.05
CA THR A 134 -7.41 1.42 4.53
C THR A 134 -7.93 1.19 5.95
N ASP A 135 -8.52 0.02 6.21
CA ASP A 135 -9.04 -0.34 7.53
C ASP A 135 -7.91 -0.44 8.57
N TYR A 136 -6.78 -1.03 8.18
CA TYR A 136 -5.57 -1.04 9.00
C TYR A 136 -5.06 0.37 9.28
N ALA A 137 -4.95 1.22 8.26
CA ALA A 137 -4.41 2.57 8.40
C ALA A 137 -5.25 3.42 9.36
N ALA A 138 -6.58 3.33 9.28
CA ALA A 138 -7.48 4.01 10.21
C ALA A 138 -7.29 3.49 11.65
N SER A 139 -7.22 2.17 11.85
CA SER A 139 -6.99 1.58 13.17
C SER A 139 -5.61 1.91 13.73
N TYR A 140 -4.62 2.06 12.86
CA TYR A 140 -3.25 2.39 13.22
C TYR A 140 -3.10 3.87 13.59
N GLU A 141 -3.81 4.77 12.91
CA GLU A 141 -3.91 6.19 13.31
C GLU A 141 -4.50 6.33 14.72
N GLU A 142 -5.57 5.58 15.02
CA GLU A 142 -6.14 5.54 16.38
C GLU A 142 -5.16 4.98 17.41
N GLN A 143 -4.36 3.97 17.05
CA GLN A 143 -3.29 3.46 17.90
C GLN A 143 -2.27 4.55 18.20
N LEU A 144 -1.72 5.23 17.20
CA LEU A 144 -0.68 6.25 17.41
C LEU A 144 -1.16 7.37 18.36
N GLU A 145 -2.42 7.81 18.23
CA GLU A 145 -3.01 8.78 19.16
C GLU A 145 -3.16 8.22 20.58
N GLN A 146 -3.60 6.96 20.71
CA GLN A 146 -3.66 6.28 22.01
C GLN A 146 -2.27 6.13 22.63
N GLU A 147 -1.24 5.81 21.84
CA GLU A 147 0.12 5.69 22.31
C GLU A 147 0.63 7.03 22.87
N LYS A 148 0.39 8.14 22.16
CA LYS A 148 0.74 9.49 22.65
C LYS A 148 0.11 9.76 24.02
N GLN A 149 -1.19 9.52 24.14
CA GLN A 149 -1.93 9.75 25.39
C GLN A 149 -1.43 8.89 26.54
N ILE A 150 -1.13 7.60 26.28
CA ILE A 150 -0.60 6.68 27.28
C ILE A 150 0.80 7.13 27.72
N PHE A 151 1.69 7.43 26.78
CA PHE A 151 3.04 7.88 27.13
C PHE A 151 3.03 9.20 27.90
N GLU A 152 2.21 10.18 27.52
CA GLU A 152 2.04 11.41 28.29
C GLU A 152 1.56 11.15 29.73
N SER A 153 0.70 10.14 29.92
CA SER A 153 0.16 9.79 31.24
C SER A 153 1.23 9.33 32.23
N PHE A 154 2.33 8.75 31.74
CA PHE A 154 3.44 8.27 32.58
C PHE A 154 4.19 9.41 33.28
N GLY A 155 4.19 10.61 32.70
CA GLY A 155 4.77 11.81 33.31
C GLY A 155 3.79 12.62 34.18
N SER A 156 2.57 12.12 34.40
CA SER A 156 1.55 12.84 35.16
C SER A 156 1.81 12.81 36.68
N GLU A 157 1.32 13.83 37.40
CA GLU A 157 1.49 13.91 38.88
C GLU A 157 0.73 12.81 39.64
N GLU A 158 -0.27 12.21 38.99
CA GLU A 158 -1.08 11.12 39.52
C GLU A 158 -0.59 9.74 39.04
N ALA A 159 0.46 9.70 38.21
CA ALA A 159 1.02 8.46 37.67
C ALA A 159 1.52 7.55 38.80
N ASP A 160 1.13 6.30 38.72
CA ASP A 160 1.53 5.24 39.63
C ASP A 160 1.85 3.94 38.87
N PHE A 161 2.06 2.85 39.63
CA PHE A 161 2.35 1.56 39.02
C PHE A 161 1.20 1.06 38.14
N ASP A 162 -0.05 1.32 38.53
CA ASP A 162 -1.23 0.87 37.78
C ASP A 162 -1.33 1.65 36.46
N THR A 163 -1.01 2.94 36.46
CA THR A 163 -0.89 3.78 35.25
C THR A 163 0.08 3.17 34.24
N LEU A 164 1.27 2.75 34.70
CA LEU A 164 2.27 2.12 33.86
C LEU A 164 1.82 0.74 33.37
N TYR A 165 1.33 -0.10 34.28
CA TYR A 165 0.97 -1.49 33.98
C TYR A 165 -0.20 -1.55 32.99
N ASP A 166 -1.29 -0.84 33.27
CA ASP A 166 -2.49 -0.79 32.42
C ASP A 166 -2.17 -0.13 31.08
N GLY A 167 -1.32 0.90 31.08
CA GLY A 167 -0.82 1.56 29.88
C GLY A 167 -0.10 0.57 28.96
N VAL A 168 0.91 -0.14 29.47
CA VAL A 168 1.66 -1.13 28.69
C VAL A 168 0.79 -2.31 28.24
N GLU A 169 -0.14 -2.79 29.08
CA GLU A 169 -1.09 -3.84 28.69
C GLU A 169 -1.97 -3.38 27.53
N THR A 170 -2.46 -2.14 27.58
CA THR A 170 -3.27 -1.53 26.52
C THR A 170 -2.47 -1.38 25.22
N LEU A 171 -1.24 -0.84 25.29
CA LEU A 171 -0.36 -0.68 24.13
C LEU A 171 -0.14 -2.00 23.39
N ASN A 172 0.23 -3.05 24.13
CA ASN A 172 0.46 -4.38 23.56
C ASN A 172 -0.82 -4.97 22.95
N GLY A 173 -1.96 -4.85 23.65
CA GLY A 173 -3.25 -5.35 23.16
C GLY A 173 -3.70 -4.68 21.87
N THR A 174 -3.54 -3.36 21.78
CA THR A 174 -3.87 -2.59 20.56
C THR A 174 -2.95 -2.94 19.40
N SER A 175 -1.64 -3.01 19.64
CA SER A 175 -0.66 -3.40 18.60
C SER A 175 -0.93 -4.81 18.05
N ASP A 176 -1.13 -5.80 18.92
CA ASP A 176 -1.47 -7.17 18.52
C ASP A 176 -2.76 -7.23 17.69
N ALA A 177 -3.78 -6.45 18.08
CA ALA A 177 -5.03 -6.37 17.35
C ALA A 177 -4.82 -5.78 15.94
N ASN A 178 -4.06 -4.70 15.83
CA ASN A 178 -3.78 -4.05 14.55
C ASN A 178 -2.93 -4.93 13.61
N LEU A 179 -1.91 -5.60 14.13
CA LEU A 179 -1.10 -6.55 13.36
C LEU A 179 -1.94 -7.67 12.75
N SER A 180 -2.98 -8.13 13.46
CA SER A 180 -3.85 -9.18 12.95
C SER A 180 -4.66 -8.77 11.71
N GLN A 181 -4.95 -7.46 11.55
CA GLN A 181 -5.76 -6.94 10.45
C GLN A 181 -5.03 -7.01 9.11
N ILE A 182 -3.71 -6.85 9.12
CA ILE A 182 -2.85 -6.85 7.93
C ILE A 182 -2.42 -8.27 7.52
N GLN A 183 -2.63 -9.29 8.35
CA GLN A 183 -2.24 -10.66 8.05
C GLN A 183 -2.75 -11.23 6.70
N PRO A 184 -4.02 -10.96 6.26
CA PRO A 184 -4.52 -11.41 4.97
C PRO A 184 -3.81 -10.80 3.76
N LEU A 185 -3.09 -9.68 3.95
CA LEU A 185 -2.39 -8.98 2.88
C LEU A 185 -1.31 -9.85 2.23
N ILE A 186 -0.71 -10.78 2.98
CA ILE A 186 0.35 -11.66 2.45
C ILE A 186 -0.15 -12.48 1.25
N ASP A 187 -1.32 -13.09 1.39
CA ASP A 187 -1.89 -13.93 0.33
C ASP A 187 -2.32 -13.07 -0.87
N LEU A 188 -2.81 -11.86 -0.62
CA LEU A 188 -3.20 -10.91 -1.66
C LEU A 188 -2.00 -10.37 -2.43
N LEU A 189 -0.89 -10.07 -1.77
CA LEU A 189 0.35 -9.64 -2.45
C LEU A 189 0.92 -10.77 -3.31
N ALA A 190 0.87 -12.02 -2.85
CA ALA A 190 1.26 -13.17 -3.66
C ALA A 190 0.33 -13.37 -4.88
N ALA A 191 -0.97 -13.16 -4.70
CA ALA A 191 -1.93 -13.19 -5.80
C ALA A 191 -1.68 -12.07 -6.81
N PHE A 192 -1.41 -10.85 -6.32
CA PHE A 192 -1.04 -9.69 -7.14
C PHE A 192 0.17 -10.01 -8.01
N ASP A 193 1.28 -10.49 -7.42
CA ASP A 193 2.51 -10.77 -8.16
C ASP A 193 2.29 -11.86 -9.23
N THR A 194 1.49 -12.88 -8.91
CA THR A 194 1.15 -13.95 -9.86
C THR A 194 0.34 -13.40 -11.04
N GLN A 195 -0.70 -12.63 -10.74
CA GLN A 195 -1.59 -12.05 -11.75
C GLN A 195 -0.87 -11.02 -12.62
N GLU A 196 0.03 -10.20 -12.04
CA GLU A 196 0.87 -9.25 -12.77
C GLU A 196 1.69 -9.98 -13.84
N THR A 197 2.40 -11.04 -13.44
CA THR A 197 3.30 -11.77 -14.34
C THR A 197 2.52 -12.45 -15.47
N GLU A 198 1.38 -13.06 -15.16
CA GLU A 198 0.50 -13.67 -16.16
C GLU A 198 -0.06 -12.62 -17.14
N LEU A 199 -0.58 -11.51 -16.62
CA LEU A 199 -1.19 -10.46 -17.42
C LEU A 199 -0.16 -9.76 -18.33
N VAL A 200 1.03 -9.44 -17.82
CA VAL A 200 2.12 -8.86 -18.63
C VAL A 200 2.54 -9.81 -19.75
N SER A 201 2.59 -11.12 -19.49
CA SER A 201 2.90 -12.12 -20.51
C SER A 201 1.84 -12.15 -21.62
N GLU A 202 0.54 -12.08 -21.27
CA GLU A 202 -0.56 -12.06 -22.24
C GLU A 202 -0.55 -10.78 -23.08
N LEU A 203 -0.35 -9.62 -22.45
CA LEU A 203 -0.29 -8.32 -23.14
C LEU A 203 0.90 -8.24 -24.10
N THR A 204 2.07 -8.76 -23.71
CA THR A 204 3.24 -8.83 -24.60
C THR A 204 2.95 -9.68 -25.84
N ALA A 205 2.26 -10.82 -25.67
CA ALA A 205 1.91 -11.68 -26.79
C ALA A 205 0.90 -11.03 -27.77
N LEU A 206 0.08 -10.06 -27.31
CA LEU A 206 -0.80 -9.29 -28.17
C LEU A 206 -0.07 -8.20 -28.97
N GLN A 207 1.02 -7.65 -28.43
CA GLN A 207 1.83 -6.64 -29.12
C GLN A 207 2.70 -7.22 -30.25
N GLU A 208 3.03 -8.51 -30.17
CA GLU A 208 3.84 -9.20 -31.20
C GLU A 208 3.02 -9.68 -32.42
N GLN A 209 1.69 -9.53 -32.41
CA GLN A 209 0.76 -9.96 -33.47
C GLN A 209 0.47 -8.86 -34.50
#